data_AF-Q7NUX3-F1
#
_entry.id   AF-Q7NUX3-F1
#
_cell.length_a   1.000
_cell.length_b   1.000
_cell.length_c   1.000
_cell.angle_alpha   90.00
_cell.angle_beta   90.00
_cell.angle_gamma   90.00
#
_symmetry.space_group_name_H-M   'P 1'
#
loop_
_entity.id
_entity.type
_entity.pdbx_description
1 polymer ?
#
loop_
_entity_poly.entity_id
_entity_poly.type
_entity_poly.pdbx_seq_one_letter_code
_entity_poly.pdbx_strand_id
1 'polypeptide(L)'
;MQEMNIKPDVVTQFLLSQGLVPEAEYFGNSHVLVGQRVKLLDCELVYRLEDEELIICDFVAKQPVQGSASAVAAFIHLIHKIEKSVPTVKRVRGLFLESMTRPELNQIRMRLSKVLEAQGATWRDIDGELWLVYEIGLAQAV
;
A
#
# COMPACT_ATOMS: atom_id res chain seq x y z
N MET A 1 0.27 -30.22 -10.93
CA MET A 1 0.44 -28.76 -10.81
C MET A 1 1.42 -28.53 -9.68
N GLN A 2 2.62 -28.04 -9.96
CA GLN A 2 3.60 -27.73 -8.92
C GLN A 2 3.12 -26.47 -8.18
N GLU A 3 2.76 -26.61 -6.90
CA GLU A 3 2.75 -25.49 -5.97
C GLU A 3 4.18 -24.94 -5.95
N MET A 4 4.40 -23.82 -6.63
CA MET A 4 5.60 -23.03 -6.41
C MET A 4 5.53 -22.57 -4.96
N ASN A 5 6.35 -23.19 -4.10
CA ASN A 5 6.59 -22.75 -2.74
C ASN A 5 7.33 -21.41 -2.80
N ILE A 6 6.62 -20.35 -3.18
CA ILE A 6 7.14 -18.98 -3.20
C ILE A 6 7.25 -18.58 -1.74
N LYS A 7 8.50 -18.58 -1.24
CA LYS A 7 8.79 -18.07 0.09
C LYS A 7 8.23 -16.64 0.19
N PRO A 8 7.43 -16.33 1.22
CA PRO A 8 6.89 -14.98 1.38
C PRO A 8 8.03 -13.96 1.44
N ASP A 9 7.84 -12.81 0.82
CA ASP A 9 8.80 -11.71 0.90
C ASP A 9 8.90 -11.16 2.34
N VAL A 10 9.88 -10.30 2.59
CA VAL A 10 10.18 -9.77 3.94
C VAL A 10 9.03 -8.93 4.53
N VAL A 11 8.25 -8.24 3.70
CA VAL A 11 7.07 -7.49 4.16
C VAL A 11 5.96 -8.48 4.51
N THR A 12 5.71 -9.48 3.65
CA THR A 12 4.73 -10.53 3.93
C THR A 12 5.07 -11.31 5.21
N GLN A 13 6.34 -11.66 5.43
CA GLN A 13 6.81 -12.27 6.67
C GLN A 13 6.57 -11.37 7.89
N PHE A 14 6.86 -10.07 7.76
CA PHE A 14 6.59 -9.10 8.81
C PHE A 14 5.09 -9.07 9.15
N LEU A 15 4.20 -8.96 8.17
CA LEU A 15 2.76 -8.93 8.40
C LEU A 15 2.26 -10.21 9.08
N LEU A 16 2.75 -11.37 8.65
CA LEU A 16 2.47 -12.66 9.30
C LEU A 16 2.89 -12.66 10.78
N SER A 17 4.07 -12.10 11.10
CA SER A 17 4.52 -11.97 12.49
C SER A 17 3.67 -11.02 13.34
N GLN A 18 2.94 -10.10 12.70
CA GLN A 18 1.98 -9.21 13.35
C GLN A 18 0.57 -9.85 13.47
N GLY A 19 0.40 -11.12 13.08
CA GLY A 19 -0.88 -11.82 13.09
C GLY A 19 -1.81 -11.45 11.94
N LEU A 20 -1.33 -10.73 10.93
CA LEU A 20 -2.07 -10.47 9.70
C LEU A 20 -1.85 -11.62 8.73
N VAL A 21 -2.84 -11.91 7.90
CA VAL A 21 -2.78 -13.01 6.92
C VAL A 21 -2.92 -12.44 5.52
N PRO A 22 -1.82 -12.10 4.84
CA PRO A 22 -1.88 -11.68 3.44
C PRO A 22 -2.31 -12.84 2.54
N GLU A 23 -3.18 -12.55 1.57
CA GLU A 23 -3.70 -13.50 0.59
C GLU A 23 -3.29 -13.06 -0.83
N ALA A 24 -3.00 -14.00 -1.72
CA ALA A 24 -2.67 -13.67 -3.11
C ALA A 24 -3.85 -13.00 -3.82
N GLU A 25 -3.62 -11.80 -4.38
CA GLU A 25 -4.58 -11.07 -5.19
C GLU A 25 -4.31 -11.32 -6.67
N TYR A 26 -5.32 -11.78 -7.40
CA TYR A 26 -5.24 -12.00 -8.83
C TYR A 26 -6.07 -10.98 -9.61
N PHE A 27 -5.66 -10.68 -10.84
CA PHE A 27 -6.38 -9.74 -11.69
C PHE A 27 -7.70 -10.37 -12.15
N GLY A 28 -8.81 -9.95 -11.54
CA GLY A 28 -10.14 -10.50 -11.82
C GLY A 28 -10.16 -12.02 -11.64
N ASN A 29 -10.65 -12.75 -12.64
CA ASN A 29 -10.68 -14.22 -12.64
C ASN A 29 -9.47 -14.85 -13.36
N SER A 30 -8.40 -14.09 -13.59
CA SER A 30 -7.19 -14.59 -14.26
C SER A 30 -6.22 -15.22 -13.26
N HIS A 31 -5.16 -15.86 -13.78
CA HIS A 31 -4.02 -16.34 -12.97
C HIS A 31 -2.88 -15.32 -12.90
N VAL A 32 -3.13 -14.06 -13.26
CA VAL A 32 -2.14 -13.00 -13.19
C VAL A 32 -2.12 -12.46 -11.76
N LEU A 33 -1.04 -12.73 -11.02
CA LEU A 33 -0.83 -12.23 -9.67
C LEU A 33 -0.61 -10.70 -9.70
N VAL A 34 -1.49 -9.96 -9.03
CA VAL A 34 -1.41 -8.49 -8.89
C VAL A 34 -0.61 -8.11 -7.65
N GLY A 35 -0.70 -8.91 -6.59
CA GLY A 35 0.05 -8.71 -5.35
C GLY A 35 -0.49 -9.53 -4.19
N GLN A 36 -0.25 -9.05 -2.98
CA GLN A 36 -0.76 -9.61 -1.74
C GLN A 36 -1.79 -8.67 -1.14
N ARG A 37 -2.97 -9.18 -0.80
CA ARG A 37 -4.04 -8.47 -0.11
C ARG A 37 -3.92 -8.68 1.39
N VAL A 38 -3.86 -7.60 2.17
CA VAL A 38 -3.97 -7.65 3.62
C VAL A 38 -5.18 -6.84 4.09
N LYS A 39 -5.94 -7.40 5.03
CA LYS A 39 -7.12 -6.78 5.62
C LYS A 39 -6.78 -6.20 6.99
N LEU A 40 -7.00 -4.90 7.16
CA LEU A 40 -6.94 -4.20 8.44
C LEU A 40 -8.34 -3.95 8.96
N LEU A 41 -8.45 -3.34 10.16
CA LEU A 41 -9.74 -3.03 10.77
C LEU A 41 -10.59 -2.12 9.86
N ASP A 42 -9.99 -1.03 9.37
CA ASP A 42 -10.71 0.04 8.65
C ASP A 42 -10.41 0.09 7.15
N CYS A 43 -9.46 -0.71 6.67
CA CYS A 43 -9.06 -0.72 5.27
C CYS A 43 -8.57 -2.08 4.79
N GLU A 44 -8.46 -2.21 3.48
CA GLU A 44 -7.78 -3.29 2.79
C GLU A 44 -6.73 -2.69 1.86
N LEU A 45 -5.61 -3.39 1.75
CA LEU A 45 -4.46 -2.98 0.95
C LEU A 45 -4.05 -4.14 0.06
N VAL A 46 -3.82 -3.87 -1.22
CA VAL A 46 -3.09 -4.77 -2.12
C VAL A 46 -1.71 -4.19 -2.33
N TYR A 47 -0.66 -4.98 -2.08
CA TYR A 47 0.72 -4.55 -2.20
C TYR A 47 1.61 -5.56 -2.93
N ARG A 48 2.75 -5.09 -3.43
CA ARG A 48 3.88 -5.93 -3.85
C ARG A 48 5.17 -5.38 -3.26
N LEU A 49 6.12 -6.26 -3.00
CA LEU A 49 7.50 -5.87 -2.77
C LEU A 49 8.30 -6.21 -4.03
N GLU A 50 8.90 -5.19 -4.64
CA GLU A 50 9.80 -5.33 -5.77
C GLU A 50 11.14 -4.68 -5.39
N ASP A 51 12.21 -5.47 -5.41
CA ASP A 51 13.52 -5.09 -4.89
C ASP A 51 13.44 -4.55 -3.45
N GLU A 52 13.54 -3.23 -3.29
CA GLU A 52 13.47 -2.52 -2.01
C GLU A 52 12.25 -1.58 -1.92
N GLU A 53 11.32 -1.72 -2.86
CA GLU A 53 10.16 -0.84 -3.01
C GLU A 53 8.86 -1.56 -2.67
N LEU A 54 8.14 -1.03 -1.68
CA LEU A 54 6.79 -1.43 -1.39
C LEU A 54 5.83 -0.68 -2.31
N ILE A 55 5.26 -1.39 -3.28
CA ILE A 55 4.30 -0.86 -4.24
C ILE A 55 2.90 -1.10 -3.70
N ILE A 56 2.13 -0.03 -3.53
CA ILE A 56 0.71 -0.07 -3.19
C ILE A 56 -0.10 -0.14 -4.48
N CYS A 57 -0.70 -1.30 -4.74
CA CYS A 57 -1.46 -1.58 -5.96
C CYS A 57 -2.93 -1.16 -5.82
N ASP A 58 -3.52 -1.34 -4.64
CA ASP A 58 -4.87 -0.86 -4.35
C ASP A 58 -5.05 -0.54 -2.88
N PHE A 59 -5.96 0.39 -2.59
CA PHE A 59 -6.32 0.81 -1.24
C PHE A 59 -7.81 1.09 -1.16
N VAL A 60 -8.49 0.36 -0.27
CA VAL A 60 -9.94 0.44 -0.10
C VAL A 60 -10.26 0.68 1.37
N ALA A 61 -10.99 1.76 1.67
CA ALA A 61 -11.57 1.93 3.00
C ALA A 61 -12.82 1.06 3.15
N LYS A 62 -12.97 0.38 4.29
CA LYS A 62 -14.13 -0.47 4.56
C LYS A 62 -15.41 0.33 4.83
N GLN A 63 -15.30 1.62 5.17
CA GLN A 63 -16.43 2.52 5.38
C GLN A 63 -16.25 3.84 4.59
N PRO A 64 -17.07 4.09 3.55
CA PRO A 64 -16.78 5.12 2.55
C PRO A 64 -16.96 6.58 3.01
N VAL A 65 -17.89 6.90 3.93
CA VAL A 65 -18.24 8.31 4.22
C VAL A 65 -17.63 8.87 5.51
N GLN A 66 -17.53 8.06 6.58
CA GLN A 66 -16.90 8.48 7.85
C GLN A 66 -15.56 7.76 8.13
N GLY A 67 -15.26 6.67 7.42
CA GLY A 67 -14.08 5.84 7.66
C GLY A 67 -12.81 6.25 6.93
N SER A 68 -12.85 7.25 6.04
CA SER A 68 -11.67 7.66 5.25
C SER A 68 -10.51 8.15 6.12
N ALA A 69 -10.79 8.83 7.24
CA ALA A 69 -9.77 9.26 8.18
C ALA A 69 -9.08 8.07 8.87
N SER A 70 -9.90 7.14 9.37
CA SER A 70 -9.41 5.96 10.11
C SER A 70 -8.64 5.01 9.19
N ALA A 71 -9.14 4.80 7.97
CA ALA A 71 -8.47 4.00 6.94
C ALA A 71 -7.09 4.57 6.60
N VAL A 72 -6.98 5.88 6.38
CA VAL A 72 -5.71 6.55 6.10
C VAL A 72 -4.78 6.48 7.30
N ALA A 73 -5.29 6.71 8.52
CA ALA A 73 -4.49 6.59 9.74
C ALA A 73 -3.95 5.16 9.94
N ALA A 74 -4.79 4.15 9.70
CA ALA A 74 -4.39 2.74 9.75
C ALA A 74 -3.30 2.41 8.72
N PHE A 75 -3.40 2.97 7.51
CA PHE A 75 -2.36 2.83 6.49
C PHE A 75 -1.04 3.48 6.93
N ILE A 76 -1.05 4.74 7.36
CA ILE A 76 0.16 5.44 7.82
C ILE A 76 0.80 4.70 9.00
N HIS A 77 0.00 4.22 9.95
CA HIS A 77 0.50 3.43 11.07
C HIS A 77 1.17 2.12 10.60
N LEU A 78 0.59 1.46 9.61
CA LEU A 78 1.20 0.26 9.02
C LEU A 78 2.54 0.58 8.36
N ILE A 79 2.62 1.66 7.55
CA ILE A 79 3.86 2.06 6.88
C ILE A 79 4.95 2.37 7.90
N HIS A 80 4.66 3.10 8.98
CA HIS A 80 5.65 3.37 10.03
C HIS A 80 6.11 2.11 10.76
N LYS A 81 5.25 1.11 10.92
CA LYS A 81 5.67 -0.18 11.48
C LYS A 81 6.59 -0.93 10.53
N ILE A 82 6.28 -0.94 9.24
CA ILE A 82 7.12 -1.56 8.21
C ILE A 82 8.49 -0.87 8.16
N GLU A 83 8.53 0.46 8.13
CA GLU A 83 9.77 1.25 8.18
C GLU A 83 10.66 0.84 9.36
N LYS A 84 10.08 0.71 10.56
CA LYS A 84 10.83 0.38 11.78
C LYS A 84 11.30 -1.06 11.83
N SER A 85 10.58 -1.99 11.21
CA SER A 85 10.81 -3.44 11.36
C SER A 85 11.40 -4.12 10.12
N VAL A 86 11.33 -3.48 8.95
CA VAL A 86 11.75 -4.04 7.66
C VAL A 86 12.71 -3.07 6.98
N PRO A 87 13.97 -2.97 7.44
CA PRO A 87 14.93 -1.94 7.00
C PRO A 87 15.37 -2.09 5.54
N THR A 88 15.04 -3.22 4.89
CA THR A 88 15.26 -3.46 3.46
C THR A 88 14.26 -2.72 2.59
N VAL A 89 13.10 -2.28 3.12
CA VAL A 89 12.20 -1.42 2.38
C VAL A 89 12.75 0.01 2.44
N LYS A 90 13.11 0.56 1.28
CA LYS A 90 13.66 1.92 1.14
C LYS A 90 12.61 2.91 0.66
N ARG A 91 11.56 2.44 0.01
CA ARG A 91 10.56 3.29 -0.63
C ARG A 91 9.18 2.67 -0.55
N VAL A 92 8.17 3.52 -0.38
CA VAL A 92 6.77 3.17 -0.61
C VAL A 92 6.27 4.02 -1.78
N ARG A 93 5.68 3.39 -2.79
CA ARG A 93 5.05 4.11 -3.89
C ARG A 93 3.66 3.57 -4.18
N GLY A 94 2.75 4.46 -4.57
CA GLY A 94 1.39 4.08 -4.96
C GLY A 94 0.96 4.86 -6.20
N LEU A 95 0.26 4.17 -7.09
CA LEU A 95 -0.39 4.79 -8.24
C LEU A 95 -1.80 5.22 -7.82
N PHE A 96 -2.05 6.52 -7.81
CA PHE A 96 -3.33 7.10 -7.39
C PHE A 96 -4.11 7.59 -8.62
N LEU A 97 -4.61 6.64 -9.43
CA LEU A 97 -5.46 6.98 -10.56
C LEU A 97 -6.83 7.47 -10.09
N GLU A 98 -7.33 8.55 -10.69
CA GLU A 98 -8.73 8.95 -10.53
C GLU A 98 -9.63 7.96 -11.29
N SER A 99 -10.65 7.44 -10.61
CA SER A 99 -11.67 6.57 -11.19
C SER A 99 -12.92 7.38 -11.51
N MET A 100 -13.27 7.50 -12.79
CA MET A 100 -14.50 8.17 -13.22
C MET A 100 -15.78 7.41 -12.80
N THR A 101 -15.68 6.10 -12.61
CA THR A 101 -16.82 5.21 -12.31
C THR A 101 -17.03 4.97 -10.82
N ARG A 102 -16.06 5.34 -9.97
CA ARG A 102 -16.09 5.12 -8.51
C ARG A 102 -15.63 6.39 -7.77
N PRO A 103 -16.42 7.47 -7.81
CA PRO A 103 -16.04 8.76 -7.23
C PRO A 103 -15.75 8.71 -5.72
N GLU A 104 -16.34 7.76 -4.99
CA GLU A 104 -16.03 7.51 -3.59
C GLU A 104 -14.57 7.07 -3.37
N LEU A 105 -13.99 6.32 -4.30
CA LEU A 105 -12.57 5.95 -4.24
C LEU A 105 -11.66 7.16 -4.44
N ASN A 106 -12.08 8.11 -5.26
CA ASN A 106 -11.30 9.33 -5.52
C ASN A 106 -11.16 10.19 -4.27
N GLN A 107 -12.22 10.29 -3.45
CA GLN A 107 -12.18 11.06 -2.21
C GLN A 107 -11.17 10.47 -1.21
N ILE A 108 -11.17 9.15 -1.05
CA ILE A 108 -10.23 8.45 -0.18
C ILE A 108 -8.79 8.58 -0.72
N ARG A 109 -8.60 8.39 -2.03
CA ARG A 109 -7.28 8.51 -2.69
C ARG A 109 -6.71 9.92 -2.56
N MET A 110 -7.54 10.94 -2.78
CA MET A 110 -7.15 12.35 -2.60
C MET A 110 -6.80 12.67 -1.14
N ARG A 111 -7.53 12.10 -0.17
CA ARG A 111 -7.21 12.29 1.25
C ARG A 111 -5.89 11.59 1.59
N LEU A 112 -5.70 10.36 1.12
CA LEU A 112 -4.49 9.59 1.33
C LEU A 112 -3.29 10.30 0.71
N SER A 113 -3.41 10.82 -0.53
CA SER A 113 -2.32 11.55 -1.18
C SER A 113 -1.90 12.78 -0.40
N LYS A 114 -2.86 13.61 0.04
CA LYS A 114 -2.58 14.81 0.85
C LYS A 114 -1.90 14.47 2.18
N VAL A 115 -2.33 13.40 2.84
CA VAL A 115 -1.69 12.96 4.09
C VAL A 115 -0.28 12.48 3.82
N LEU A 116 -0.06 11.72 2.76
CA LEU A 116 1.28 11.23 2.39
C LEU A 116 2.21 12.38 2.00
N GLU A 117 1.73 13.38 1.24
CA GLU A 117 2.49 14.60 0.94
C GLU A 117 2.89 15.33 2.24
N ALA A 118 1.98 15.44 3.21
CA ALA A 118 2.28 16.03 4.51
C ALA A 118 3.26 15.19 5.35
N GLN A 119 3.41 13.89 5.08
CA GLN A 119 4.45 13.04 5.66
C GLN A 119 5.80 13.14 4.92
N GLY A 120 5.87 13.86 3.79
CA GLY A 120 7.08 14.01 2.99
C GLY A 120 7.10 13.20 1.69
N ALA A 121 5.98 12.60 1.29
CA ALA A 121 5.86 11.98 -0.02
C ALA A 121 5.87 13.05 -1.14
N THR A 122 6.40 12.69 -2.30
CA THR A 122 6.51 13.58 -3.47
C THR A 122 5.95 12.91 -4.70
N TRP A 123 5.26 13.67 -5.54
CA TRP A 123 4.83 13.19 -6.85
C TRP A 123 6.04 13.11 -7.79
N ARG A 124 6.23 11.96 -8.44
CA ARG A 124 7.30 11.71 -9.41
C ARG A 124 6.73 11.06 -10.66
N ASP A 125 7.20 11.52 -11.81
CA ASP A 125 6.97 10.83 -13.08
C ASP A 125 7.90 9.61 -13.13
N ILE A 126 7.31 8.43 -13.26
CA ILE A 126 8.02 7.17 -13.46
C ILE A 126 7.36 6.48 -14.64
N ASP A 127 8.11 6.32 -15.73
CA ASP A 127 7.67 5.70 -16.99
C ASP A 127 6.41 6.36 -17.60
N GLY A 128 6.24 7.67 -17.42
CA GLY A 128 5.10 8.43 -17.96
C GLY A 128 3.84 8.37 -17.10
N GLU A 129 3.92 7.78 -15.92
CA GLU A 129 2.85 7.76 -14.93
C GLU A 129 3.23 8.57 -13.69
N LEU A 130 2.25 9.23 -13.06
CA LEU A 130 2.47 10.03 -11.87
C LEU A 130 2.32 9.16 -10.61
N TRP A 131 3.45 8.90 -9.95
CA TRP A 131 3.52 8.11 -8.73
C TRP A 131 3.68 9.00 -7.51
N LEU A 132 2.96 8.68 -6.43
CA LEU A 132 3.25 9.30 -5.14
C LEU A 132 4.30 8.45 -4.42
N VAL A 133 5.46 9.04 -4.15
CA VAL A 133 6.65 8.35 -3.64
C VAL A 133 7.00 8.86 -2.26
N TYR A 134 6.98 7.96 -1.28
CA TYR A 134 7.44 8.18 0.09
C TYR A 134 8.77 7.44 0.30
N GLU A 135 9.83 8.18 0.60
CA GLU A 135 11.15 7.58 0.88
C GLU A 135 11.23 7.25 2.37
N ILE A 136 11.53 5.99 2.69
CA ILE A 136 11.64 5.50 4.06
C ILE A 136 12.97 5.96 4.67
N GLY A 137 12.95 6.46 5.91
CA GLY A 137 14.14 6.96 6.60
C GLY A 137 14.57 8.37 6.21
N LEU A 138 13.82 9.07 5.33
CA LEU A 138 14.00 10.50 5.04
C LEU A 138 13.04 11.40 5.82
N ALA A 139 12.16 10.85 6.67
CA ALA A 139 11.35 11.62 7.61
C ALA A 139 12.24 12.27 8.67
N GLN A 140 12.88 13.38 8.32
CA GLN A 140 13.55 14.25 9.26
C GLN A 140 12.51 15.07 10.03
N ALA A 141 12.57 14.91 11.35
CA ALA A 141 12.31 15.90 12.39
C ALA A 141 11.27 17.00 12.06
N VAL A 142 10.10 16.88 12.68
CA VAL A 142 9.35 18.05 13.15
C VAL A 142 9.37 18.01 14.68
#